data_AF-A0A1H3HJD0-F1
#
_entry.id   AF-A0A1H3HJD0-F1
#
_cell.length_a   1.000
_cell.length_b   1.000
_cell.length_c   1.000
_cell.angle_alpha   90.00
_cell.angle_beta   90.00
_cell.angle_gamma   90.00
#
_symmetry.space_group_name_H-M   'P 1'
#
loop_
_entity.id
_entity.type
_entity.pdbx_description
1 polymer ?
#
loop_
_entity_poly.entity_id
_entity_poly.type
_entity_poly.pdbx_seq_one_letter_code
_entity_poly.pdbx_strand_id
1 'polypeptide(L)'
;MAVPAGVSADHLTTITTDVPVPTLVGQSVVVEPDTVRILDRRVFPLERTWVTCRSHEDVARAIEEMVTQSLGPLFAAAGGMTLAAREADRLPTARARREFLTGAGRRLVATRPTNNAIRDVVAELLTVASATVDAGELPGPAVERAARVVAERHRAGHRRLGEHAAALIPDGATVLTHCWAESYLTETVAAVLRSGKRIDAVCTETRPYLQGARLTAESLAEMGVPTRLVTDGMPAHLMSRGDVTTFVTGADRVTMDGSVVNKIGTLQIAIAAHTFGVPYLALVQAPDRHAPDAAAVELEDRDGREVLHCLGHRTASGSVTGVYPAFDVTPPRFVGVVVTDRGRFAPSDVASYFAA
;
A
#
# COMPACT_ATOMS: atom_id res chain seq x y z
N MET A 1 -32.90 53.40 -24.61
CA MET A 1 -31.47 53.47 -24.24
C MET A 1 -31.08 52.11 -23.70
N ALA A 2 -30.16 51.44 -24.39
CA ALA A 2 -29.71 50.09 -24.09
C ALA A 2 -28.77 50.07 -22.88
N VAL A 3 -28.88 49.04 -22.05
CA VAL A 3 -27.95 48.74 -20.95
C VAL A 3 -26.82 47.87 -21.54
N PRO A 4 -25.53 48.17 -21.28
CA PRO A 4 -24.43 47.41 -21.86
C PRO A 4 -24.18 46.09 -21.13
N ALA A 5 -23.81 45.08 -21.92
CA ALA A 5 -23.37 43.77 -21.50
C ALA A 5 -22.00 43.83 -20.83
N GLY A 6 -21.81 43.03 -19.77
CA GLY A 6 -20.52 42.88 -19.11
C GLY A 6 -20.60 41.96 -17.90
N VAL A 7 -20.51 40.65 -18.13
CA VAL A 7 -19.97 39.72 -17.14
C VAL A 7 -18.94 38.87 -17.85
N SER A 8 -17.68 39.14 -17.52
CA SER A 8 -16.50 38.37 -17.87
C SER A 8 -16.69 36.93 -17.43
N ALA A 9 -16.61 35.99 -18.37
CA ALA A 9 -16.38 34.59 -18.04
C ALA A 9 -14.91 34.45 -17.66
N ASP A 10 -14.61 34.55 -16.37
CA ASP A 10 -13.33 34.09 -15.84
C ASP A 10 -13.27 32.58 -16.08
N HIS A 11 -12.47 32.21 -17.07
CA HIS A 11 -11.96 30.86 -17.24
C HIS A 11 -11.25 30.48 -15.94
N LEU A 12 -11.93 29.69 -15.11
CA LEU A 12 -11.29 28.81 -14.15
C LEU A 12 -10.36 27.90 -14.95
N THR A 13 -9.11 28.33 -15.09
CA THR A 13 -8.00 27.46 -15.46
C THR A 13 -7.95 26.40 -14.38
N THR A 14 -8.55 25.24 -14.65
CA THR A 14 -8.25 24.01 -13.91
C THR A 14 -6.76 23.79 -14.05
N ILE A 15 -5.98 24.28 -13.09
CA ILE A 15 -4.61 23.85 -12.88
C ILE A 15 -4.77 22.38 -12.49
N THR A 16 -4.68 21.51 -13.50
CA THR A 16 -4.36 20.12 -13.27
C THR A 16 -2.92 20.14 -12.79
N THR A 17 -2.72 20.28 -11.49
CA THR A 17 -1.41 20.08 -10.89
C THR A 17 -1.07 18.62 -11.14
N ASP A 18 -0.14 18.38 -12.07
CA ASP A 18 0.43 17.06 -12.28
C ASP A 18 1.22 16.71 -11.01
N VAL A 19 0.59 15.97 -10.10
CA VAL A 19 1.23 15.54 -8.86
C VAL A 19 2.22 14.44 -9.22
N PRO A 20 3.52 14.60 -8.90
CA PRO A 20 4.50 13.57 -9.19
C PRO A 20 4.11 12.23 -8.57
N VAL A 21 4.26 11.15 -9.34
CA VAL A 21 4.03 9.79 -8.85
C VAL A 21 5.34 9.25 -8.29
N PRO A 22 5.40 8.83 -7.01
CA PRO A 22 6.61 8.27 -6.42
C PRO A 22 7.15 7.06 -7.15
N THR A 23 8.46 6.85 -7.12
CA THR A 23 9.17 5.70 -7.70
C THR A 23 8.58 4.37 -7.18
N LEU A 24 8.27 4.30 -5.87
CA LEU A 24 7.65 3.14 -5.22
C LEU A 24 6.22 2.84 -5.68
N VAL A 25 5.59 3.72 -6.46
CA VAL A 25 4.23 3.52 -7.01
C VAL A 25 4.29 3.40 -8.54
N GLY A 26 4.92 4.37 -9.19
CA GLY A 26 4.99 4.44 -10.66
C GLY A 26 5.94 3.41 -11.29
N GLN A 27 6.96 2.98 -10.55
CA GLN A 27 8.02 2.09 -11.07
C GLN A 27 8.23 0.83 -10.20
N SER A 28 7.30 0.50 -9.30
CA SER A 28 7.44 -0.65 -8.40
C SER A 28 7.50 -1.99 -9.13
N VAL A 29 6.58 -2.22 -10.08
CA VAL A 29 6.54 -3.40 -10.94
C VAL A 29 6.21 -2.93 -12.34
N VAL A 30 7.15 -3.12 -13.25
CA VAL A 30 7.03 -2.70 -14.65
C VAL A 30 7.03 -3.95 -15.52
N VAL A 31 5.91 -4.19 -16.21
CA VAL A 31 5.77 -5.28 -17.18
C VAL A 31 6.19 -4.75 -18.55
N GLU A 32 7.27 -5.32 -19.08
CA GLU A 32 7.83 -5.05 -20.41
C GLU A 32 7.48 -6.21 -21.37
N PRO A 33 7.79 -6.12 -22.69
CA PRO A 33 7.46 -7.18 -23.65
C PRO A 33 8.03 -8.57 -23.31
N ASP A 34 9.23 -8.63 -22.73
CA ASP A 34 9.90 -9.90 -22.43
C ASP A 34 10.33 -10.05 -20.96
N THR A 35 10.13 -9.01 -20.15
CA THR A 35 10.57 -9.01 -18.75
C THR A 35 9.55 -8.37 -17.81
N VAL A 36 9.70 -8.68 -16.53
CA VAL A 36 9.08 -7.93 -15.44
C VAL A 36 10.19 -7.36 -14.58
N ARG A 37 10.24 -6.05 -14.45
CA ARG A 37 11.19 -5.36 -13.59
C ARG A 37 10.55 -5.03 -12.26
N ILE A 38 11.17 -5.44 -11.16
CA ILE A 38 10.68 -5.21 -9.80
C ILE A 38 11.70 -4.32 -9.09
N LEU A 39 11.27 -3.16 -8.62
CA LEU A 39 12.11 -2.23 -7.85
C LEU A 39 12.59 -2.93 -6.57
N ASP A 40 13.90 -2.93 -6.33
CA ASP A 40 14.49 -3.59 -5.18
C ASP A 40 14.34 -2.74 -3.91
N ARG A 41 13.25 -3.00 -3.18
CA ARG A 41 12.93 -2.32 -1.92
C ARG A 41 13.88 -2.71 -0.79
N ARG A 42 14.84 -3.62 -0.98
CA ARG A 42 15.87 -3.97 0.03
C ARG A 42 16.96 -2.91 0.09
N VAL A 43 17.23 -2.22 -1.02
CA VAL A 43 18.27 -1.18 -1.14
C VAL A 43 17.70 0.23 -1.34
N PHE A 44 16.41 0.35 -1.70
CA PHE A 44 15.70 1.63 -1.69
C PHE A 44 15.72 2.25 -0.27
N PRO A 45 15.90 3.57 -0.12
CA PRO A 45 15.98 4.62 -1.16
C PRO A 45 17.40 4.93 -1.63
N LEU A 46 18.42 4.37 -0.98
CA LEU A 46 19.83 4.69 -1.25
C LEU A 46 20.25 4.29 -2.67
N GLU A 47 19.72 3.17 -3.13
CA GLU A 47 19.86 2.72 -4.51
C GLU A 47 18.49 2.55 -5.16
N ARG A 48 18.37 2.99 -6.41
CA ARG A 48 17.20 2.79 -7.26
C ARG A 48 17.55 1.75 -8.33
N THR A 49 17.42 0.48 -7.98
CA THR A 49 17.75 -0.65 -8.86
C THR A 49 16.55 -1.58 -9.02
N TRP A 50 16.51 -2.32 -10.14
CA TRP A 50 15.41 -3.24 -10.45
C TRP A 50 15.95 -4.63 -10.70
N VAL A 51 15.32 -5.63 -10.07
CA VAL A 51 15.50 -7.03 -10.40
C VAL A 51 14.74 -7.31 -11.70
N THR A 52 15.45 -7.75 -12.74
CA THR A 52 14.88 -8.08 -14.04
C THR A 52 14.52 -9.55 -14.10
N CYS A 53 13.22 -9.84 -14.11
CA CYS A 53 12.67 -11.19 -14.16
C CYS A 53 12.30 -11.55 -15.61
N ARG A 54 12.76 -12.70 -16.11
CA ARG A 54 12.52 -13.18 -17.49
C ARG A 54 11.58 -14.37 -17.55
N SER A 55 11.19 -14.91 -16.39
CA SER A 55 10.24 -16.00 -16.24
C SER A 55 9.35 -15.78 -15.02
N HIS A 56 8.22 -16.51 -14.96
CA HIS A 56 7.40 -16.55 -13.74
C HIS A 56 8.17 -17.06 -12.51
N GLU A 57 9.17 -17.93 -12.69
CA GLU A 57 10.04 -18.42 -11.61
C GLU A 57 10.96 -17.31 -11.07
N ASP A 58 11.51 -16.46 -11.94
CA ASP A 58 12.30 -15.29 -11.51
C ASP A 58 11.45 -14.35 -10.64
N VAL A 59 10.20 -14.11 -11.05
CA VAL A 59 9.25 -13.30 -10.28
C VAL A 59 8.96 -13.96 -8.94
N ALA A 60 8.74 -15.29 -8.93
CA ALA A 60 8.46 -16.02 -7.70
C ALA A 60 9.61 -15.90 -6.69
N ARG A 61 10.85 -16.08 -7.14
CA ARG A 61 12.06 -15.86 -6.31
C ARG A 61 12.17 -14.43 -5.80
N ALA A 62 11.90 -13.44 -6.66
CA ALA A 62 11.94 -12.03 -6.25
C ALA A 62 10.92 -11.70 -5.14
N ILE A 63 9.73 -12.33 -5.17
CA ILE A 63 8.73 -12.19 -4.11
C ILE A 63 9.20 -12.84 -2.80
N GLU A 64 9.78 -14.05 -2.87
CA GLU A 64 10.30 -14.80 -1.71
C GLU A 64 11.48 -14.09 -1.03
N GLU A 65 12.38 -13.52 -1.83
CA GLU A 65 13.53 -12.75 -1.35
C GLU A 65 13.15 -11.35 -0.84
N MET A 66 11.85 -11.02 -0.81
CA MET A 66 11.35 -9.73 -0.36
C MET A 66 11.96 -8.56 -1.14
N VAL A 67 12.19 -8.73 -2.45
CA VAL A 67 12.54 -7.61 -3.36
C VAL A 67 11.42 -6.57 -3.33
N THR A 68 10.17 -7.02 -3.15
CA THR A 68 9.00 -6.17 -2.99
C THR A 68 8.10 -6.66 -1.84
N GLN A 69 7.45 -5.73 -1.15
CA GLN A 69 6.57 -6.00 0.01
C GLN A 69 5.25 -5.22 -0.10
N SER A 70 4.37 -5.30 0.92
CA SER A 70 3.06 -4.63 0.91
C SER A 70 2.19 -5.08 -0.28
N LEU A 71 1.67 -4.18 -1.12
CA LEU A 71 0.87 -4.48 -2.32
C LEU A 71 1.75 -4.86 -3.52
N GLY A 72 3.04 -4.57 -3.48
CA GLY A 72 3.99 -4.92 -4.54
C GLY A 72 3.93 -6.37 -5.01
N PRO A 73 3.88 -7.38 -4.11
CA PRO A 73 3.68 -8.78 -4.47
C PRO A 73 2.43 -9.10 -5.29
N LEU A 74 1.31 -8.37 -5.12
CA LEU A 74 0.12 -8.54 -5.98
C LEU A 74 0.46 -8.17 -7.42
N PHE A 75 1.07 -6.99 -7.62
CA PHE A 75 1.43 -6.53 -8.96
C PHE A 75 2.55 -7.39 -9.57
N ALA A 76 3.49 -7.84 -8.75
CA ALA A 76 4.55 -8.77 -9.17
C ALA A 76 3.95 -10.10 -9.62
N ALA A 77 3.03 -10.70 -8.86
CA ALA A 77 2.36 -11.95 -9.23
C ALA A 77 1.53 -11.81 -10.53
N ALA A 78 0.86 -10.67 -10.73
CA ALA A 78 0.18 -10.37 -12.00
C ALA A 78 1.16 -10.31 -13.19
N GLY A 79 2.33 -9.69 -13.00
CA GLY A 79 3.42 -9.70 -13.97
C GLY A 79 3.98 -11.11 -14.20
N GLY A 80 4.15 -11.91 -13.14
CA GLY A 80 4.56 -13.30 -13.20
C GLY A 80 3.61 -14.17 -14.01
N MET A 81 2.30 -14.00 -13.82
CA MET A 81 1.28 -14.67 -14.65
C MET A 81 1.32 -14.20 -16.11
N THR A 82 1.67 -12.94 -16.37
CA THR A 82 1.87 -12.44 -17.73
C THR A 82 3.06 -13.13 -18.41
N LEU A 83 4.19 -13.28 -17.70
CA LEU A 83 5.33 -14.06 -18.21
C LEU A 83 4.97 -15.53 -18.41
N ALA A 84 4.28 -16.15 -17.44
CA ALA A 84 3.84 -17.53 -17.55
C ALA A 84 2.95 -17.78 -18.78
N ALA A 85 2.06 -16.84 -19.11
CA ALA A 85 1.21 -16.95 -20.30
C ALA A 85 2.02 -16.86 -21.59
N ARG A 86 3.02 -15.97 -21.67
CA ARG A 86 3.95 -15.88 -22.82
C ARG A 86 4.84 -17.12 -22.94
N GLU A 87 5.25 -17.71 -21.82
CA GLU A 87 5.96 -18.99 -21.77
C GLU A 87 5.06 -20.12 -22.30
N ALA A 88 3.79 -20.14 -21.89
CA ALA A 88 2.80 -21.11 -22.37
C ALA A 88 2.50 -20.98 -23.87
N ASP A 89 2.53 -19.77 -24.45
CA ASP A 89 2.33 -19.57 -25.90
C ASP A 89 3.31 -20.39 -26.76
N ARG A 90 4.50 -20.69 -26.22
CA ARG A 90 5.55 -21.50 -26.89
C ARG A 90 5.28 -23.01 -26.81
N LEU A 91 4.29 -23.45 -26.04
CA LEU A 91 3.97 -24.87 -25.89
C LEU A 91 3.04 -25.35 -27.01
N PRO A 92 3.21 -26.62 -27.47
CA PRO A 92 2.59 -27.09 -28.71
C PRO A 92 1.11 -27.45 -28.58
N THR A 93 0.62 -27.78 -27.38
CA THR A 93 -0.75 -28.27 -27.19
C THR A 93 -1.51 -27.49 -26.13
N ALA A 94 -2.83 -27.37 -26.31
CA ALA A 94 -3.72 -26.75 -25.33
C ALA A 94 -3.61 -27.42 -23.94
N ARG A 95 -3.41 -28.74 -23.90
CA ARG A 95 -3.16 -29.48 -22.66
C ARG A 95 -1.87 -29.01 -21.96
N ALA A 96 -0.76 -28.96 -22.68
CA ALA A 96 0.52 -28.52 -22.13
C ALA A 96 0.45 -27.08 -21.61
N ARG A 97 -0.25 -26.19 -22.33
CA ARG A 97 -0.50 -24.80 -21.90
C ARG A 97 -1.26 -24.75 -20.57
N ARG A 98 -2.36 -25.49 -20.44
CA ARG A 98 -3.17 -25.54 -19.20
C ARG A 98 -2.36 -26.08 -18.02
N GLU A 99 -1.64 -27.18 -18.22
CA GLU A 99 -0.81 -27.79 -17.17
C GLU A 99 0.29 -26.83 -16.70
N PHE A 100 0.99 -26.18 -17.65
CA PHE A 100 2.03 -25.19 -17.35
C PHE A 100 1.48 -23.98 -16.58
N LEU A 101 0.40 -23.36 -17.07
CA LEU A 101 -0.22 -22.20 -16.42
C LEU A 101 -0.67 -22.53 -14.99
N THR A 102 -1.30 -23.70 -14.80
CA THR A 102 -1.73 -24.16 -13.47
C THR A 102 -0.53 -24.34 -12.54
N GLY A 103 0.58 -24.89 -13.04
CA GLY A 103 1.84 -25.02 -12.29
C GLY A 103 2.43 -23.67 -11.90
N ALA A 104 2.54 -22.73 -12.85
CA ALA A 104 3.04 -21.39 -12.63
C ALA A 104 2.20 -20.60 -11.61
N GLY A 105 0.87 -20.71 -11.69
CA GLY A 105 -0.03 -20.10 -10.72
C GLY A 105 0.18 -20.66 -9.31
N ARG A 106 0.26 -21.99 -9.17
CA ARG A 106 0.57 -22.64 -7.87
C ARG A 106 1.91 -22.17 -7.31
N ARG A 107 2.93 -22.05 -8.17
CA ARG A 107 4.28 -21.58 -7.80
C ARG A 107 4.25 -20.16 -7.26
N LEU A 108 3.54 -19.24 -7.92
CA LEU A 108 3.41 -17.84 -7.49
C LEU A 108 2.63 -17.72 -6.18
N VAL A 109 1.55 -18.47 -5.99
CA VAL A 109 0.78 -18.48 -4.72
C VAL A 109 1.62 -19.01 -3.56
N ALA A 110 2.48 -20.00 -3.81
CA ALA A 110 3.33 -20.60 -2.79
C ALA A 110 4.43 -19.64 -2.26
N THR A 111 4.75 -18.56 -2.98
CA THR A 111 5.76 -17.58 -2.54
C THR A 111 5.43 -16.96 -1.18
N ARG A 112 4.15 -16.69 -0.93
CA ARG A 112 3.63 -16.13 0.34
C ARG A 112 2.22 -16.66 0.62
N PRO A 113 2.08 -17.88 1.18
CA PRO A 113 0.79 -18.59 1.29
C PRO A 113 -0.30 -17.84 2.09
N THR A 114 0.10 -16.96 3.01
CA THR A 114 -0.80 -16.14 3.83
C THR A 114 -1.24 -14.84 3.14
N ASN A 115 -0.70 -14.54 1.95
CA ASN A 115 -1.04 -13.34 1.19
C ASN A 115 -2.22 -13.62 0.24
N ASN A 116 -3.43 -13.29 0.69
CA ASN A 116 -4.66 -13.45 -0.09
C ASN A 116 -4.61 -12.68 -1.43
N ALA A 117 -3.96 -11.52 -1.47
CA ALA A 117 -3.91 -10.67 -2.66
C ALA A 117 -3.20 -11.36 -3.84
N ILE A 118 -2.15 -12.16 -3.56
CA ILE A 118 -1.46 -12.98 -4.58
C ILE A 118 -2.39 -14.11 -5.07
N ARG A 119 -3.06 -14.81 -4.13
CA ARG A 119 -3.97 -15.90 -4.47
C ARG A 119 -5.11 -15.42 -5.38
N ASP A 120 -5.70 -14.29 -5.03
CA ASP A 120 -6.89 -13.77 -5.72
C ASP A 120 -6.53 -13.29 -7.14
N VAL A 121 -5.42 -12.54 -7.30
CA VAL A 121 -4.98 -12.09 -8.64
C VAL A 121 -4.56 -13.26 -9.52
N VAL A 122 -3.86 -14.26 -8.98
CA VAL A 122 -3.48 -15.46 -9.74
C VAL A 122 -4.72 -16.25 -10.17
N ALA A 123 -5.71 -16.44 -9.29
CA ALA A 123 -6.93 -17.15 -9.60
C ALA A 123 -7.74 -16.48 -10.73
N GLU A 124 -7.86 -15.15 -10.70
CA GLU A 124 -8.54 -14.38 -11.74
C GLU A 124 -7.81 -14.53 -13.10
N LEU A 125 -6.49 -14.38 -13.11
CA LEU A 125 -5.70 -14.50 -14.35
C LEU A 125 -5.67 -15.94 -14.90
N LEU A 126 -5.66 -16.95 -14.04
CA LEU A 126 -5.82 -18.35 -14.45
C LEU A 126 -7.17 -18.63 -15.09
N THR A 127 -8.23 -17.99 -14.60
CA THR A 127 -9.58 -18.13 -15.18
C THR A 127 -9.60 -17.59 -16.61
N VAL A 128 -9.04 -16.39 -16.83
CA VAL A 128 -8.88 -15.82 -18.18
C VAL A 128 -8.04 -16.72 -19.06
N ALA A 129 -6.87 -17.15 -18.56
CA ALA A 129 -5.96 -17.99 -19.33
C ALA A 129 -6.63 -19.33 -19.75
N SER A 130 -7.35 -19.98 -18.83
CA SER A 130 -8.03 -21.24 -19.11
C SER A 130 -9.10 -21.07 -20.19
N ALA A 131 -9.94 -20.03 -20.08
CA ALA A 131 -10.95 -19.73 -21.08
C ALA A 131 -10.35 -19.44 -22.47
N THR A 132 -9.24 -18.70 -22.52
CA THR A 132 -8.54 -18.42 -23.79
C THR A 132 -7.96 -19.69 -24.42
N VAL A 133 -7.35 -20.58 -23.62
CA VAL A 133 -6.85 -21.85 -24.15
C VAL A 133 -7.98 -22.79 -24.59
N ASP A 134 -9.12 -22.78 -23.90
CA ASP A 134 -10.31 -23.55 -24.28
C ASP A 134 -10.92 -23.07 -25.62
N ALA A 135 -10.79 -21.77 -25.91
CA ALA A 135 -11.14 -21.19 -27.21
C ALA A 135 -10.14 -21.50 -28.34
N GLY A 136 -9.03 -22.20 -28.04
CA GLY A 136 -7.98 -22.52 -29.01
C GLY A 136 -7.00 -21.37 -29.28
N GLU A 137 -7.04 -20.31 -28.48
CA GLU A 137 -6.21 -19.12 -28.63
C GLU A 137 -4.93 -19.20 -27.77
N LEU A 138 -4.00 -18.28 -28.04
CA LEU A 138 -2.79 -18.10 -27.25
C LEU A 138 -3.10 -17.23 -26.01
N PRO A 139 -2.83 -17.71 -24.78
CA PRO A 139 -3.18 -16.99 -23.56
C PRO A 139 -2.41 -15.68 -23.33
N GLY A 140 -1.21 -15.50 -23.87
CA GLY A 140 -0.34 -14.34 -23.59
C GLY A 140 -1.04 -12.98 -23.69
N PRO A 141 -1.58 -12.60 -24.87
CA PRO A 141 -2.25 -11.30 -25.04
C PRO A 141 -3.48 -11.10 -24.15
N ALA A 142 -4.26 -12.16 -23.90
CA ALA A 142 -5.45 -12.09 -23.07
C ALA A 142 -5.11 -11.89 -21.59
N VAL A 143 -4.15 -12.65 -21.08
CA VAL A 143 -3.67 -12.54 -19.70
C VAL A 143 -2.99 -11.20 -19.46
N GLU A 144 -2.19 -10.68 -20.40
CA GLU A 144 -1.58 -9.36 -20.26
C GLU A 144 -2.64 -8.25 -20.14
N ARG A 145 -3.66 -8.27 -21.00
CA ARG A 145 -4.78 -7.31 -20.91
C ARG A 145 -5.51 -7.45 -19.58
N ALA A 146 -5.81 -8.67 -19.15
CA ALA A 146 -6.47 -8.92 -17.87
C ALA A 146 -5.62 -8.42 -16.69
N ALA A 147 -4.31 -8.68 -16.68
CA ALA A 147 -3.41 -8.21 -15.64
C ALA A 147 -3.39 -6.68 -15.53
N ARG A 148 -3.42 -5.96 -16.66
CA ARG A 148 -3.55 -4.49 -16.68
C ARG A 148 -4.89 -4.03 -16.10
N VAL A 149 -5.98 -4.68 -16.47
CA VAL A 149 -7.33 -4.37 -15.95
C VAL A 149 -7.42 -4.60 -14.44
N VAL A 150 -6.90 -5.73 -13.95
CA VAL A 150 -6.88 -6.02 -12.51
C VAL A 150 -6.05 -4.99 -11.76
N ALA A 151 -4.84 -4.69 -12.25
CA ALA A 151 -3.98 -3.69 -11.63
C ALA A 151 -4.66 -2.30 -11.57
N GLU A 152 -5.32 -1.89 -12.66
CA GLU A 152 -6.03 -0.62 -12.69
C GLU A 152 -7.25 -0.58 -11.77
N ARG A 153 -7.97 -1.70 -11.64
CA ARG A 153 -9.09 -1.82 -10.69
C ARG A 153 -8.63 -1.64 -9.24
N HIS A 154 -7.49 -2.22 -8.86
CA HIS A 154 -6.89 -2.00 -7.53
C HIS A 154 -6.49 -0.53 -7.33
N ARG A 155 -5.78 0.07 -8.30
CA ARG A 155 -5.40 1.49 -8.23
C ARG A 155 -6.60 2.42 -8.14
N ALA A 156 -7.67 2.14 -8.87
CA ALA A 156 -8.92 2.90 -8.81
C ALA A 156 -9.57 2.85 -7.42
N GLY A 157 -9.50 1.69 -6.74
CA GLY A 157 -9.93 1.57 -5.34
C GLY A 157 -9.11 2.46 -4.41
N HIS A 158 -7.79 2.44 -4.55
CA HIS A 158 -6.90 3.27 -3.74
C HIS A 158 -7.11 4.78 -4.00
N ARG A 159 -7.40 5.17 -5.25
CA ARG A 159 -7.74 6.57 -5.59
C ARG A 159 -9.01 7.04 -4.88
N ARG A 160 -10.09 6.25 -4.90
CA ARG A 160 -11.34 6.58 -4.18
C ARG A 160 -11.10 6.72 -2.67
N LEU A 161 -10.35 5.77 -2.09
CA LEU A 161 -9.94 5.86 -0.70
C LEU A 161 -9.16 7.15 -0.43
N GLY A 162 -8.20 7.47 -1.30
CA GLY A 162 -7.40 8.68 -1.26
C GLY A 162 -8.25 9.96 -1.26
N GLU A 163 -9.22 10.04 -2.15
CA GLU A 163 -10.19 11.15 -2.24
C GLU A 163 -11.01 11.32 -0.96
N HIS A 164 -11.53 10.23 -0.40
CA HIS A 164 -12.27 10.26 0.86
C HIS A 164 -11.41 10.73 2.04
N ALA A 165 -10.14 10.30 2.10
CA ALA A 165 -9.21 10.71 3.14
C ALA A 165 -8.80 12.18 2.98
N ALA A 166 -8.52 12.62 1.75
CA ALA A 166 -8.13 13.99 1.44
C ALA A 166 -9.22 15.01 1.82
N ALA A 167 -10.50 14.63 1.80
CA ALA A 167 -11.60 15.45 2.25
C ALA A 167 -11.56 15.76 3.76
N LEU A 168 -10.88 14.93 4.56
CA LEU A 168 -10.74 15.08 6.01
C LEU A 168 -9.46 15.83 6.43
N ILE A 169 -8.52 16.02 5.51
CA ILE A 169 -7.25 16.71 5.77
C ILE A 169 -7.42 18.21 5.44
N PRO A 170 -7.24 19.14 6.40
CA PRO A 170 -7.38 20.56 6.15
C PRO A 170 -6.21 21.16 5.34
N ASP A 171 -6.42 22.31 4.71
CA ASP A 171 -5.31 23.10 4.14
C ASP A 171 -4.37 23.54 5.27
N GLY A 172 -3.06 23.45 5.02
CA GLY A 172 -2.01 23.74 6.00
C GLY A 172 -1.78 22.65 7.05
N ALA A 173 -2.36 21.45 6.89
CA ALA A 173 -2.16 20.37 7.84
C ALA A 173 -0.69 19.90 7.88
N THR A 174 -0.18 19.62 9.08
CA THR A 174 0.99 18.76 9.25
C THR A 174 0.53 17.34 9.54
N VAL A 175 0.69 16.46 8.56
CA VAL A 175 0.28 15.06 8.62
C VAL A 175 1.41 14.21 9.19
N LEU A 176 1.20 13.63 10.37
CA LEU A 176 2.07 12.58 10.88
C LEU A 176 1.61 11.23 10.34
N THR A 177 2.57 10.40 9.92
CA THR A 177 2.31 9.04 9.46
C THR A 177 3.34 8.05 9.99
N HIS A 178 2.96 6.78 10.01
CA HIS A 178 3.74 5.67 10.57
C HIS A 178 3.71 4.47 9.62
N CYS A 179 4.84 3.78 9.49
CA CYS A 179 5.06 2.71 8.51
C CYS A 179 4.93 3.19 7.04
N TRP A 180 4.80 2.24 6.13
CA TRP A 180 4.56 2.42 4.70
C TRP A 180 3.15 1.92 4.36
N ALA A 181 2.26 2.86 4.03
CA ALA A 181 0.88 2.57 3.62
C ALA A 181 0.68 2.59 2.09
N GLU A 182 1.77 2.67 1.34
CA GLU A 182 1.80 2.58 -0.13
C GLU A 182 0.75 3.46 -0.80
N SER A 183 -0.03 2.89 -1.73
CA SER A 183 -1.01 3.61 -2.53
C SER A 183 -2.12 4.24 -1.69
N TYR A 184 -2.40 3.77 -0.46
CA TYR A 184 -3.40 4.42 0.37
C TYR A 184 -2.94 5.84 0.72
N LEU A 185 -1.72 5.97 1.25
CA LEU A 185 -1.16 7.26 1.62
C LEU A 185 -0.82 8.11 0.40
N THR A 186 -0.18 7.54 -0.63
CA THR A 186 0.24 8.34 -1.79
C THR A 186 -0.97 8.85 -2.59
N GLU A 187 -2.06 8.08 -2.71
CA GLU A 187 -3.27 8.58 -3.36
C GLU A 187 -4.01 9.59 -2.49
N THR A 188 -4.00 9.44 -1.15
CA THR A 188 -4.49 10.49 -0.25
C THR A 188 -3.74 11.81 -0.46
N VAL A 189 -2.40 11.76 -0.45
CA VAL A 189 -1.56 12.94 -0.65
C VAL A 189 -1.78 13.53 -2.05
N ALA A 190 -1.87 12.68 -3.08
CA ALA A 190 -2.15 13.13 -4.43
C ALA A 190 -3.50 13.84 -4.54
N ALA A 191 -4.55 13.32 -3.90
CA ALA A 191 -5.86 13.97 -3.85
C ALA A 191 -5.82 15.30 -3.08
N VAL A 192 -5.07 15.38 -1.97
CA VAL A 192 -4.85 16.65 -1.23
C VAL A 192 -4.20 17.69 -2.14
N LEU A 193 -3.09 17.34 -2.80
CA LEU A 193 -2.34 18.26 -3.66
C LEU A 193 -3.13 18.68 -4.92
N ARG A 194 -3.85 17.75 -5.55
CA ARG A 194 -4.77 18.06 -6.67
C ARG A 194 -5.90 19.00 -6.27
N SER A 195 -6.33 18.96 -5.00
CA SER A 195 -7.34 19.88 -4.47
C SER A 195 -6.81 21.28 -4.14
N GLY A 196 -5.51 21.54 -4.37
CA GLY A 196 -4.86 22.83 -4.11
C GLY A 196 -4.49 23.07 -2.64
N LYS A 197 -4.68 22.08 -1.76
CA LYS A 197 -4.27 22.14 -0.37
C LYS A 197 -2.76 21.98 -0.24
N ARG A 198 -2.17 22.74 0.67
CA ARG A 198 -0.78 22.62 1.12
C ARG A 198 -0.74 21.75 2.37
N ILE A 199 0.20 20.83 2.43
CA ILE A 199 0.46 20.02 3.63
C ILE A 199 1.96 19.86 3.84
N ASP A 200 2.34 19.63 5.09
CA ASP A 200 3.64 19.12 5.48
C ASP A 200 3.50 17.68 5.99
N ALA A 201 4.57 16.89 5.89
CA ALA A 201 4.60 15.51 6.38
C ALA A 201 5.63 15.32 7.49
N VAL A 202 5.24 14.55 8.52
CA VAL A 202 6.13 14.01 9.55
C VAL A 202 6.06 12.50 9.48
N CYS A 203 7.16 11.86 9.10
CA CYS A 203 7.27 10.41 9.03
C CYS A 203 8.05 9.91 10.24
N THR A 204 7.49 8.97 11.00
CA THR A 204 8.30 8.22 11.97
C THR A 204 9.18 7.20 11.25
N GLU A 205 10.38 6.93 11.75
CA GLU A 205 11.31 6.00 11.10
C GLU A 205 10.75 4.57 10.96
N THR A 206 9.94 4.10 11.92
CA THR A 206 9.31 2.78 11.96
C THR A 206 10.31 1.64 12.18
N ARG A 207 10.91 1.56 13.37
CA ARG A 207 11.77 0.44 13.77
C ARG A 207 11.00 -0.90 13.79
N PRO A 208 11.71 -2.03 13.58
CA PRO A 208 13.12 -2.14 13.25
C PRO A 208 13.46 -2.02 11.75
N TYR A 209 12.49 -2.18 10.85
CA TYR A 209 12.71 -2.22 9.39
C TYR A 209 12.94 -0.87 8.72
N LEU A 210 12.61 0.21 9.42
CA LEU A 210 12.74 1.58 8.96
C LEU A 210 11.84 1.89 7.75
N GLN A 211 10.63 1.34 7.67
CA GLN A 211 9.75 1.57 6.50
C GLN A 211 9.42 3.05 6.32
N GLY A 212 9.16 3.77 7.41
CA GLY A 212 8.83 5.18 7.32
C GLY A 212 10.02 6.03 6.89
N ALA A 213 11.23 5.71 7.35
CA ALA A 213 12.45 6.38 6.89
C ALA A 213 12.79 6.06 5.43
N ARG A 214 12.70 4.77 5.05
CA ARG A 214 13.19 4.28 3.76
C ARG A 214 12.19 4.44 2.62
N LEU A 215 10.90 4.23 2.89
CA LEU A 215 9.87 4.14 1.86
C LEU A 215 8.98 5.38 1.89
N THR A 216 8.45 5.72 3.06
CA THR A 216 7.43 6.78 3.20
C THR A 216 8.02 8.17 3.02
N ALA A 217 9.09 8.50 3.75
CA ALA A 217 9.68 9.82 3.70
C ALA A 217 10.20 10.16 2.30
N GLU A 218 10.89 9.22 1.64
CA GLU A 218 11.35 9.39 0.26
C GLU A 218 10.18 9.58 -0.70
N SER A 219 9.12 8.75 -0.59
CA SER A 219 7.96 8.87 -1.49
C SER A 219 7.25 10.20 -1.35
N LEU A 220 7.02 10.70 -0.13
CA LEU A 220 6.36 11.99 0.08
C LEU A 220 7.23 13.16 -0.41
N ALA A 221 8.56 13.06 -0.25
CA ALA A 221 9.49 14.02 -0.80
C ALA A 221 9.48 14.02 -2.35
N GLU A 222 9.43 12.84 -3.00
CA GLU A 222 9.28 12.72 -4.46
C GLU A 222 7.98 13.37 -4.98
N MET A 223 6.92 13.40 -4.16
CA MET A 223 5.65 14.11 -4.48
C MET A 223 5.73 15.63 -4.28
N GLY A 224 6.85 16.15 -3.80
CA GLY A 224 7.03 17.58 -3.51
C GLY A 224 6.44 18.04 -2.17
N VAL A 225 6.12 17.12 -1.25
CA VAL A 225 5.65 17.48 0.10
C VAL A 225 6.86 17.76 1.01
N PRO A 226 6.92 18.91 1.70
CA PRO A 226 7.93 19.16 2.72
C PRO A 226 7.85 18.07 3.81
N THR A 227 8.90 17.26 3.91
CA THR A 227 8.87 16.03 4.69
C THR A 227 9.95 16.03 5.75
N ARG A 228 9.57 15.76 7.00
CA ARG A 228 10.47 15.63 8.15
C ARG A 228 10.46 14.19 8.66
N LEU A 229 11.65 13.63 8.89
CA LEU A 229 11.82 12.31 9.51
C LEU A 229 12.03 12.47 11.02
N VAL A 230 11.38 11.62 11.82
CA VAL A 230 11.53 11.56 13.26
C VAL A 230 11.66 10.13 13.76
N THR A 231 12.23 9.94 14.94
CA THR A 231 12.24 8.62 15.60
C THR A 231 10.87 8.28 16.17
N ASP A 232 10.61 7.00 16.42
CA ASP A 232 9.31 6.51 16.86
C ASP A 232 8.86 7.04 18.24
N GLY A 233 9.80 7.55 19.06
CA GLY A 233 9.52 8.12 20.38
C GLY A 233 9.18 9.62 20.40
N MET A 234 9.30 10.31 19.27
CA MET A 234 9.06 11.76 19.16
C MET A 234 7.59 12.21 18.91
N PRO A 235 6.65 11.39 18.40
CA PRO A 235 5.30 11.86 18.04
C PRO A 235 4.56 12.60 19.16
N ALA A 236 4.56 12.08 20.38
CA ALA A 236 3.88 12.71 21.50
C ALA A 236 4.42 14.11 21.81
N HIS A 237 5.74 14.31 21.74
CA HIS A 237 6.35 15.62 21.96
C HIS A 237 5.95 16.62 20.88
N LEU A 238 5.95 16.21 19.61
CA LEU A 238 5.52 17.05 18.50
C LEU A 238 4.04 17.44 18.60
N MET A 239 3.18 16.49 18.95
CA MET A 239 1.76 16.76 19.19
C MET A 239 1.56 17.73 20.36
N SER A 240 2.33 17.58 21.45
CA SER A 240 2.25 18.49 22.61
C SER A 240 2.63 19.94 22.31
N ARG A 241 3.44 20.14 21.26
CA ARG A 241 3.84 21.46 20.76
C ARG A 241 2.90 22.01 19.68
N GLY A 242 1.92 21.22 19.24
CA GLY A 242 1.05 21.57 18.12
C GLY A 242 1.73 21.47 16.75
N ASP A 243 2.88 20.80 16.62
CA ASP A 243 3.59 20.65 15.34
C ASP A 243 2.91 19.65 14.40
N VAL A 244 1.95 18.87 14.89
CA VAL A 244 1.23 17.82 14.15
C VAL A 244 -0.26 18.07 14.33
N THR A 245 -1.01 18.11 13.23
CA THR A 245 -2.44 18.43 13.24
C THR A 245 -3.33 17.26 12.80
N THR A 246 -2.75 16.22 12.19
CA THR A 246 -3.50 15.04 11.73
C THR A 246 -2.60 13.82 11.78
N PHE A 247 -3.09 12.71 12.31
CA PHE A 247 -2.40 11.42 12.27
C PHE A 247 -3.07 10.52 11.23
N VAL A 248 -2.31 9.97 10.29
CA VAL A 248 -2.82 9.11 9.22
C VAL A 248 -1.94 7.87 9.08
N THR A 249 -2.55 6.69 9.06
CA THR A 249 -1.82 5.44 8.77
C THR A 249 -2.63 4.57 7.82
N GLY A 250 -1.96 3.62 7.17
CA GLY A 250 -2.63 2.41 6.71
C GLY A 250 -3.13 1.58 7.89
N ALA A 251 -3.90 0.54 7.59
CA ALA A 251 -4.19 -0.55 8.50
C ALA A 251 -3.97 -1.88 7.75
N ASP A 252 -3.26 -2.80 8.37
CA ASP A 252 -3.18 -4.19 7.89
C ASP A 252 -4.55 -4.86 8.01
N ARG A 253 -5.30 -4.54 9.07
CA ARG A 253 -6.67 -5.00 9.27
C ARG A 253 -7.48 -4.01 10.09
N VAL A 254 -8.76 -3.88 9.77
CA VAL A 254 -9.76 -3.25 10.63
C VAL A 254 -10.83 -4.28 10.94
N THR A 255 -11.05 -4.57 12.21
CA THR A 255 -12.02 -5.57 12.69
C THR A 255 -13.42 -4.96 12.76
N MET A 256 -14.45 -5.80 12.88
CA MET A 256 -15.84 -5.34 12.83
C MET A 256 -16.29 -4.55 14.07
N ASP A 257 -15.57 -4.65 15.18
CA ASP A 257 -15.72 -3.76 16.35
C ASP A 257 -15.02 -2.40 16.19
N GLY A 258 -14.32 -2.18 15.07
CA GLY A 258 -13.60 -0.96 14.75
C GLY A 258 -12.15 -0.91 15.23
N SER A 259 -11.61 -2.00 15.77
CA SER A 259 -10.19 -2.04 16.18
C SER A 259 -9.29 -2.05 14.95
N VAL A 260 -8.19 -1.30 15.02
CA VAL A 260 -7.20 -1.20 13.94
C VAL A 260 -5.98 -2.03 14.32
N VAL A 261 -5.63 -3.01 13.50
CA VAL A 261 -4.36 -3.75 13.58
C VAL A 261 -3.42 -3.18 12.54
N ASN A 262 -2.29 -2.65 12.99
CA ASN A 262 -1.31 -2.02 12.11
C ASN A 262 0.11 -2.17 12.69
N LYS A 263 1.12 -1.71 11.96
CA LYS A 263 2.53 -1.77 12.37
C LYS A 263 2.74 -1.34 13.82
N ILE A 264 3.55 -2.13 14.54
CA ILE A 264 3.96 -1.84 15.91
C ILE A 264 4.44 -0.40 16.06
N GLY A 265 3.87 0.31 17.04
CA GLY A 265 4.03 1.74 17.22
C GLY A 265 2.76 2.54 16.92
N THR A 266 1.79 1.98 16.20
CA THR A 266 0.54 2.68 15.88
C THR A 266 -0.28 2.99 17.13
N LEU A 267 -0.44 2.02 18.03
CA LEU A 267 -1.20 2.20 19.28
C LEU A 267 -0.67 3.35 20.13
N GLN A 268 0.65 3.42 20.36
CA GLN A 268 1.24 4.48 21.20
C GLN A 268 1.06 5.87 20.58
N ILE A 269 1.13 5.98 19.25
CA ILE A 269 0.91 7.25 18.54
C ILE A 269 -0.57 7.62 18.60
N ALA A 270 -1.49 6.66 18.45
CA ALA A 270 -2.93 6.90 18.57
C ALA A 270 -3.34 7.33 19.99
N ILE A 271 -2.73 6.77 21.04
CA ILE A 271 -2.92 7.23 22.43
C ILE A 271 -2.48 8.68 22.59
N ALA A 272 -1.30 9.04 22.05
CA ALA A 272 -0.81 10.41 22.10
C ALA A 272 -1.72 11.36 21.30
N ALA A 273 -2.12 10.97 20.10
CA ALA A 273 -3.01 11.74 19.24
C ALA A 273 -4.35 12.04 19.94
N HIS A 274 -4.97 11.02 20.54
CA HIS A 274 -6.18 11.18 21.33
C HIS A 274 -5.97 12.14 22.53
N THR A 275 -4.84 12.02 23.23
CA THR A 275 -4.52 12.87 24.40
C THR A 275 -4.37 14.35 24.02
N PHE A 276 -3.77 14.64 22.86
CA PHE A 276 -3.53 16.00 22.39
C PHE A 276 -4.60 16.52 21.41
N GLY A 277 -5.71 15.79 21.23
CA GLY A 277 -6.80 16.21 20.35
C GLY A 277 -6.46 16.20 18.86
N VAL A 278 -5.47 15.41 18.44
CA VAL A 278 -5.10 15.22 17.03
C VAL A 278 -5.97 14.09 16.44
N PRO A 279 -6.73 14.34 15.36
CA PRO A 279 -7.56 13.31 14.74
C PRO A 279 -6.72 12.20 14.10
N TYR A 280 -7.12 10.94 14.35
CA TYR A 280 -6.52 9.76 13.73
C TYR A 280 -7.40 9.20 12.60
N LEU A 281 -6.84 9.14 11.38
CA LEU A 281 -7.45 8.51 10.20
C LEU A 281 -6.76 7.17 9.90
N ALA A 282 -7.50 6.07 9.97
CA ALA A 282 -7.02 4.74 9.61
C ALA A 282 -7.50 4.37 8.20
N LEU A 283 -6.56 4.14 7.29
CA LEU A 283 -6.82 3.86 5.88
C LEU A 283 -6.83 2.35 5.62
N VAL A 284 -7.94 1.81 5.10
CA VAL A 284 -8.06 0.38 4.74
C VAL A 284 -8.95 0.21 3.51
N GLN A 285 -8.59 -0.69 2.59
CA GLN A 285 -9.44 -0.94 1.42
C GLN A 285 -10.85 -1.42 1.82
N ALA A 286 -10.94 -2.34 2.78
CA ALA A 286 -12.18 -2.85 3.33
C ALA A 286 -11.95 -3.37 4.78
N PRO A 287 -12.93 -3.24 5.69
CA PRO A 287 -12.90 -3.93 6.98
C PRO A 287 -12.91 -5.46 6.79
N ASP A 288 -12.35 -6.20 7.75
CA ASP A 288 -12.33 -7.65 7.73
C ASP A 288 -13.62 -8.22 8.31
N ARG A 289 -14.54 -8.60 7.41
CA ARG A 289 -15.82 -9.26 7.73
C ARG A 289 -15.67 -10.55 8.56
N HIS A 290 -14.49 -11.15 8.61
CA HIS A 290 -14.24 -12.40 9.32
C HIS A 290 -13.59 -12.18 10.69
N ALA A 291 -13.18 -10.96 11.02
CA ALA A 291 -12.61 -10.61 12.31
C ALA A 291 -13.61 -9.78 13.12
N PRO A 292 -14.45 -10.40 13.98
CA PRO A 292 -15.44 -9.68 14.78
C PRO A 292 -14.78 -8.63 15.70
N ASP A 293 -13.63 -8.97 16.26
CA ASP A 293 -12.84 -8.12 17.15
C ASP A 293 -11.34 -8.40 16.98
N ALA A 294 -10.51 -7.68 17.73
CA ALA A 294 -9.06 -7.85 17.69
C ALA A 294 -8.56 -9.22 18.19
N ALA A 295 -9.34 -9.96 19.00
CA ALA A 295 -8.93 -11.28 19.48
C ALA A 295 -8.99 -12.34 18.37
N ALA A 296 -9.78 -12.11 17.33
CA ALA A 296 -9.81 -12.95 16.12
C ALA A 296 -8.59 -12.72 15.19
N VAL A 297 -7.71 -11.78 15.52
CA VAL A 297 -6.53 -11.44 14.72
C VAL A 297 -5.28 -12.06 15.33
N GLU A 298 -4.68 -13.01 14.62
CA GLU A 298 -3.36 -13.51 14.96
C GLU A 298 -2.31 -12.42 14.67
N LEU A 299 -1.63 -11.96 15.72
CA LEU A 299 -0.54 -11.00 15.62
C LEU A 299 0.77 -11.74 15.32
N GLU A 300 1.49 -11.26 14.32
CA GLU A 300 2.79 -11.81 13.94
C GLU A 300 3.87 -11.38 14.94
N ASP A 301 4.49 -12.35 15.61
CA ASP A 301 5.78 -12.17 16.31
C ASP A 301 6.93 -12.54 15.38
N ARG A 302 7.90 -11.64 15.25
CA ARG A 302 9.09 -11.80 14.42
C ARG A 302 10.31 -12.10 15.27
N ASP A 303 11.40 -12.46 14.60
CA ASP A 303 12.68 -12.72 15.24
C ASP A 303 13.18 -11.47 15.99
N GLY A 304 13.25 -11.57 17.32
CA GLY A 304 13.73 -10.50 18.19
C GLY A 304 15.13 -10.01 17.86
N ARG A 305 15.95 -10.80 17.15
CA ARG A 305 17.28 -10.35 16.67
C ARG A 305 17.18 -9.12 15.77
N GLU A 306 16.08 -8.92 15.05
CA GLU A 306 15.90 -7.76 14.18
C GLU A 306 15.86 -6.44 14.96
N VAL A 307 15.29 -6.44 16.16
CA VAL A 307 15.28 -5.26 17.05
C VAL A 307 16.69 -4.93 17.57
N LEU A 308 17.56 -5.93 17.65
CA LEU A 308 18.96 -5.75 18.07
C LEU A 308 19.85 -5.22 16.93
N HIS A 309 19.35 -5.09 15.70
CA HIS A 309 20.09 -4.62 14.54
C HIS A 309 19.45 -3.39 13.91
N CYS A 310 20.27 -2.54 13.32
CA CYS A 310 19.86 -1.45 12.45
C CYS A 310 20.73 -1.50 11.20
N LEU A 311 20.11 -1.61 10.02
CA LEU A 311 20.80 -1.70 8.72
C LEU A 311 21.91 -2.77 8.70
N GLY A 312 21.64 -3.94 9.25
CA GLY A 312 22.61 -5.06 9.32
C GLY A 312 23.66 -4.95 10.44
N HIS A 313 23.74 -3.81 11.13
CA HIS A 313 24.67 -3.61 12.24
C HIS A 313 23.98 -3.86 13.57
N ARG A 314 24.57 -4.69 14.43
CA ARG A 314 24.07 -4.93 15.77
C ARG A 314 24.28 -3.69 16.65
N THR A 315 23.22 -3.20 17.28
CA THR A 315 23.23 -1.97 18.10
C THR A 315 23.09 -2.23 19.61
N ALA A 316 22.86 -3.48 20.00
CA ALA A 316 22.77 -3.89 21.40
C ALA A 316 23.97 -4.77 21.82
N SER A 317 24.27 -4.85 23.12
CA SER A 317 25.33 -5.70 23.67
C SER A 317 24.99 -7.19 23.54
N GLY A 318 26.00 -8.08 23.57
CA GLY A 318 25.82 -9.54 23.50
C GLY A 318 24.91 -10.14 24.59
N SER A 319 24.70 -9.38 25.66
CA SER A 319 24.06 -9.85 26.89
C SER A 319 22.54 -9.68 26.92
N VAL A 320 21.91 -9.17 25.85
CA VAL A 320 20.46 -8.92 25.80
C VAL A 320 19.78 -9.67 24.65
N THR A 321 18.53 -10.04 24.88
CA THR A 321 17.61 -10.60 23.89
C THR A 321 16.65 -9.53 23.40
N GLY A 322 16.17 -9.66 22.15
CA GLY A 322 15.14 -8.78 21.60
C GLY A 322 13.75 -9.40 21.68
N VAL A 323 12.73 -8.56 21.64
CA VAL A 323 11.31 -8.92 21.53
C VAL A 323 10.73 -8.12 20.37
N TYR A 324 10.01 -8.77 19.46
CA TYR A 324 9.53 -8.10 18.25
C TYR A 324 8.11 -8.54 17.82
N PRO A 325 7.06 -7.95 18.43
CA PRO A 325 5.74 -7.96 17.83
C PRO A 325 5.76 -7.09 16.56
N ALA A 326 5.36 -7.64 15.41
CA ALA A 326 5.36 -6.90 14.16
C ALA A 326 4.19 -5.91 14.03
N PHE A 327 3.15 -6.09 14.84
CA PHE A 327 1.91 -5.32 14.82
C PHE A 327 1.42 -5.05 16.24
N ASP A 328 0.61 -4.01 16.39
CA ASP A 328 -0.18 -3.76 17.60
C ASP A 328 -1.66 -3.54 17.25
N VAL A 329 -2.50 -3.52 18.29
CA VAL A 329 -3.93 -3.28 18.18
C VAL A 329 -4.22 -1.90 18.75
N THR A 330 -4.83 -1.05 17.95
CA THR A 330 -5.39 0.23 18.36
C THR A 330 -6.89 0.10 18.60
N PRO A 331 -7.36 0.18 19.86
CA PRO A 331 -8.78 0.11 20.17
C PRO A 331 -9.60 1.23 19.50
N PRO A 332 -10.90 0.98 19.22
CA PRO A 332 -11.77 1.90 18.48
C PRO A 332 -11.83 3.31 19.08
N ARG A 333 -11.74 3.42 20.40
CA ARG A 333 -11.77 4.70 21.14
C ARG A 333 -10.62 5.66 20.77
N PHE A 334 -9.53 5.17 20.20
CA PHE A 334 -8.40 5.99 19.76
C PHE A 334 -8.42 6.27 18.25
N VAL A 335 -9.35 5.66 17.51
CA VAL A 335 -9.51 5.82 16.07
C VAL A 335 -10.55 6.90 15.81
N GLY A 336 -10.19 7.94 15.09
CA GLY A 336 -11.13 9.01 14.74
C GLY A 336 -12.07 8.57 13.62
N VAL A 337 -11.49 8.12 12.50
CA VAL A 337 -12.23 7.71 11.30
C VAL A 337 -11.52 6.54 10.62
N VAL A 338 -12.30 5.56 10.17
CA VAL A 338 -11.86 4.52 9.24
C VAL A 338 -12.22 4.96 7.83
N VAL A 339 -11.23 5.11 6.96
CA VAL A 339 -11.42 5.55 5.57
C VAL A 339 -11.18 4.39 4.62
N THR A 340 -12.11 4.21 3.69
CA THR A 340 -12.11 3.10 2.71
C THR A 340 -12.42 3.58 1.31
N ASP A 341 -12.43 2.66 0.34
CA ASP A 341 -12.81 2.96 -1.04
C ASP A 341 -14.31 3.24 -1.24
N ARG A 342 -15.15 2.98 -0.22
CA ARG A 342 -16.60 3.25 -0.22
C ARG A 342 -17.02 4.44 0.64
N GLY A 343 -16.09 5.04 1.37
CA GLY A 343 -16.37 6.22 2.17
C GLY A 343 -15.62 6.25 3.48
N ARG A 344 -16.18 6.98 4.44
CA ARG A 344 -15.64 7.22 5.77
C ARG A 344 -16.63 6.69 6.80
N PHE A 345 -16.11 5.97 7.77
CA PHE A 345 -16.89 5.26 8.77
C PHE A 345 -16.38 5.62 10.15
N ALA A 346 -17.30 5.86 11.09
CA ALA A 346 -16.94 5.84 12.49
C ALA A 346 -16.52 4.42 12.87
N PRO A 347 -15.57 4.22 13.81
CA PRO A 347 -15.16 2.87 14.22
C PRO A 347 -16.35 2.00 14.67
N SER A 348 -17.35 2.59 15.32
CA SER A 348 -18.57 1.90 15.76
C SER A 348 -19.55 1.52 14.63
N ASP A 349 -19.32 2.00 13.41
CA ASP A 349 -20.21 1.80 12.26
C ASP A 349 -19.47 1.21 11.04
N VAL A 350 -18.32 0.57 11.24
CA VAL A 350 -17.57 -0.05 10.13
C VAL A 350 -18.37 -1.14 9.40
N ALA A 351 -19.40 -1.71 10.04
CA ALA A 351 -20.31 -2.66 9.43
C ALA A 351 -21.14 -2.09 8.27
N SER A 352 -21.42 -0.78 8.27
CA SER A 352 -22.20 -0.15 7.18
C SER A 352 -21.44 -0.13 5.85
N TYR A 353 -20.12 -0.39 5.85
CA TYR A 353 -19.33 -0.65 4.63
C TYR A 353 -19.96 -1.71 3.72
N PHE A 354 -20.53 -2.78 4.30
CA PHE A 354 -21.12 -3.89 3.54
C PHE A 354 -22.57 -3.64 3.12
N ALA A 355 -23.20 -2.59 3.63
CA ALA A 355 -24.53 -2.15 3.24
C ALA A 355 -24.51 -1.05 2.16
N ALA A 356 -23.35 -0.41 1.96
CA ALA A 356 -23.12 0.73 1.07
C ALA A 356 -22.69 0.35 -0.35
#